data_AF-A0A1V5JSV0-F1
#
_entry.id   AF-A0A1V5JSV0-F1
#
_cell.length_a   1.000
_cell.length_b   1.000
_cell.length_c   1.000
_cell.angle_alpha   90.00
_cell.angle_beta   90.00
_cell.angle_gamma   90.00
#
_symmetry.space_group_name_H-M   'P 1'
#
loop_
_entity.id
_entity.type
_entity.pdbx_description
1 polymer ?
#
loop_
_entity_poly.entity_id
_entity_poly.type
_entity_poly.pdbx_seq_one_letter_code
_entity_poly.pdbx_strand_id
1 'polypeptide(L)'
;MILGEVAVESYRPAAIHGRRISLEELRSLRRRLTGLSLEDRRRVRGMPEARADILPSGMMVIELLMEKTACPWYVHSECDLLWGVLGERAGKGRWKAVL
;
A
#
# COMPACT_ATOMS: atom_id res chain seq x y z
N MET A 1 1.03 1.47 -9.97
CA MET A 1 1.27 1.12 -8.57
C MET A 1 1.87 -0.28 -8.45
N ILE A 2 2.90 -0.43 -7.62
CA ILE A 2 3.72 -1.63 -7.50
C ILE A 2 2.95 -2.89 -7.09
N LEU A 3 1.93 -2.75 -6.22
CA LEU A 3 1.09 -3.86 -5.78
C LEU A 3 0.23 -4.46 -6.91
N GLY A 4 -0.06 -3.71 -7.97
CA GLY A 4 -0.84 -4.18 -9.12
C GLY A 4 -0.04 -4.23 -10.42
N GLU A 5 1.28 -4.04 -10.35
CA GLU A 5 2.19 -3.91 -11.51
C GLU A 5 1.72 -2.94 -12.61
N VAL A 6 0.87 -1.98 -12.25
CA VAL A 6 0.41 -0.93 -13.16
C VAL A 6 1.50 0.14 -13.25
N ALA A 7 1.80 0.67 -14.44
CA ALA A 7 2.71 1.82 -14.55
C ALA A 7 2.19 3.00 -13.71
N VAL A 8 3.08 3.89 -13.24
CA VAL A 8 2.68 4.97 -12.33
C VAL A 8 1.77 5.97 -13.06
N GLU A 9 2.04 6.22 -14.34
CA GLU A 9 1.36 7.19 -15.20
C GLU A 9 -0.05 6.73 -15.58
N SER A 10 -0.23 5.41 -15.74
CA SER A 10 -1.52 4.80 -16.06
C SER A 10 -2.31 4.38 -14.81
N TYR A 11 -1.74 4.59 -13.62
CA TYR A 11 -2.37 4.17 -12.38
C TYR A 11 -3.68 4.94 -12.15
N ARG A 12 -4.70 4.20 -11.70
CA ARG A 12 -5.97 4.72 -11.21
C ARG A 12 -6.25 4.09 -9.86
N PRO A 13 -6.69 4.85 -8.83
CA PRO A 13 -6.96 4.29 -7.49
C PRO A 13 -7.86 3.05 -7.50
N ALA A 14 -8.87 3.03 -8.36
CA ALA A 14 -9.80 1.91 -8.53
C ALA A 14 -9.11 0.58 -8.93
N ALA A 15 -7.89 0.62 -9.46
CA ALA A 15 -7.15 -0.59 -9.86
C ALA A 15 -6.69 -1.45 -8.66
N ILE A 16 -6.60 -0.86 -7.46
CA ILE A 16 -6.09 -1.56 -6.27
C ILE A 16 -6.94 -1.33 -5.02
N HIS A 17 -7.72 -0.24 -4.96
CA HIS A 17 -8.61 0.04 -3.84
C HIS A 17 -9.55 -1.14 -3.55
N GLY A 18 -9.66 -1.53 -2.28
CA GLY A 18 -10.51 -2.63 -1.82
C GLY A 18 -9.92 -4.03 -2.06
N ARG A 19 -8.76 -4.15 -2.71
CA ARG A 19 -8.13 -5.45 -2.95
C ARG A 19 -7.54 -6.02 -1.66
N ARG A 20 -7.72 -7.33 -1.46
CA ARG A 20 -7.02 -8.08 -0.40
C ARG A 20 -5.58 -8.38 -0.83
N ILE A 21 -4.63 -8.03 0.03
CA ILE A 21 -3.21 -8.33 -0.14
C ILE A 21 -2.82 -9.32 0.95
N SER A 22 -2.35 -10.50 0.54
CA SER A 22 -1.95 -11.54 1.48
C SER A 22 -0.57 -11.25 2.10
N LEU A 23 -0.32 -11.83 3.27
CA LEU A 23 0.99 -11.76 3.91
C LEU A 23 2.11 -12.29 3.00
N GLU A 24 1.84 -13.37 2.25
CA GLU A 24 2.83 -13.95 1.34
C GLU A 24 3.07 -13.07 0.11
N GLU A 25 2.03 -12.43 -0.43
CA GLU A 25 2.19 -11.48 -1.53
C GLU A 25 3.07 -10.30 -1.10
N LEU A 26 2.79 -9.73 0.08
CA LEU A 26 3.58 -8.64 0.66
C LEU A 26 5.03 -9.06 0.89
N ARG A 27 5.26 -10.25 1.48
CA ARG A 27 6.59 -10.81 1.72
C ARG A 27 7.37 -11.03 0.43
N SER A 28 6.74 -11.64 -0.57
CA SER A 28 7.36 -11.90 -1.87
C SER A 28 7.79 -10.59 -2.53
N LEU A 29 6.90 -9.60 -2.56
CA LEU A 29 7.21 -8.28 -3.10
C LEU A 29 8.34 -7.62 -2.33
N ARG A 30 8.26 -7.59 -0.99
CA ARG A 30 9.30 -6.99 -0.15
C ARG A 30 10.66 -7.65 -0.39
N ARG A 31 10.74 -8.99 -0.35
CA ARG A 31 11.99 -9.74 -0.58
C ARG A 31 12.61 -9.40 -1.93
N ARG A 32 11.77 -9.36 -2.98
CA ARG A 32 12.20 -8.95 -4.33
C ARG A 32 12.82 -7.56 -4.31
N LEU A 33 12.16 -6.58 -3.69
CA LEU A 33 12.65 -5.19 -3.68
C LEU A 33 13.88 -4.97 -2.82
N THR A 34 14.01 -5.68 -1.69
CA THR A 34 15.20 -5.63 -0.85
C THR A 34 16.43 -6.23 -1.52
N GLY A 35 16.25 -7.17 -2.44
CA GLY A 35 17.34 -7.75 -3.23
C GLY A 35 17.84 -6.86 -4.38
N LEU A 36 17.14 -5.78 -4.71
CA LEU A 36 17.52 -4.83 -5.74
C LEU A 36 18.34 -3.67 -5.17
N SER A 37 19.30 -3.19 -5.97
CA SER A 37 19.94 -1.89 -5.74
C SER A 37 18.90 -0.76 -5.78
N LEU A 38 19.22 0.41 -5.22
CA LEU A 38 18.31 1.56 -5.30
C LEU A 38 18.01 1.96 -6.75
N GLU A 39 19.03 1.91 -7.63
CA GLU A 39 18.90 2.24 -9.04
C GLU A 39 17.96 1.26 -9.76
N ASP A 40 18.14 -0.04 -9.57
CA ASP A 40 17.28 -1.06 -10.19
C ASP A 40 15.85 -0.98 -9.64
N ARG A 41 15.73 -0.69 -8.34
CA ARG A 41 14.43 -0.54 -7.71
C ARG A 41 13.64 0.62 -8.30
N ARG A 42 14.28 1.75 -8.62
CA ARG A 42 13.63 2.89 -9.32
C ARG A 42 13.06 2.51 -10.68
N ARG A 43 13.59 1.48 -11.34
CA ARG A 43 13.14 0.97 -12.64
C ARG A 43 12.01 -0.06 -12.54
N VAL A 44 11.63 -0.49 -11.33
CA VAL A 44 10.55 -1.47 -11.15
C VAL A 44 9.22 -0.88 -11.63
N ARG A 45 8.50 -1.63 -12.47
CA ARG A 45 7.19 -1.20 -12.98
C ARG A 45 6.24 -0.87 -11.83
N GLY A 46 5.65 0.32 -11.88
CA GLY A 46 4.71 0.79 -10.87
C GLY A 46 5.35 1.31 -9.58
N MET A 47 6.69 1.36 -9.50
CA MET A 47 7.44 2.02 -8.44
C MET A 47 7.34 3.54 -8.57
N PRO A 48 6.87 4.27 -7.55
CA PRO A 48 7.08 5.71 -7.46
C PRO A 48 8.58 5.97 -7.20
N GLU A 49 9.28 6.54 -8.16
CA GLU A 49 10.75 6.70 -8.12
C GLU A 49 11.25 7.37 -6.83
N ALA A 50 10.58 8.46 -6.43
CA ALA A 50 10.89 9.24 -5.23
C ALA A 50 10.65 8.49 -3.90
N ARG A 51 10.06 7.29 -3.94
CA ARG A 51 9.80 6.45 -2.76
C ARG A 51 10.51 5.10 -2.81
N ALA A 52 11.33 4.85 -3.83
CA ALA A 52 11.99 3.56 -4.01
C ALA A 52 12.91 3.20 -2.83
N ASP A 53 13.58 4.19 -2.24
CA ASP A 53 14.43 4.04 -1.06
C ASP A 53 13.67 3.57 0.18
N ILE A 54 12.47 4.11 0.43
CA ILE A 54 11.69 3.86 1.65
C ILE A 54 10.61 2.78 1.54
N LEU A 55 10.19 2.38 0.33
CA LEU A 55 9.08 1.44 0.20
C LEU A 55 9.31 0.06 0.84
N PRO A 56 10.51 -0.56 0.74
CA PRO A 56 10.74 -1.85 1.40
C PRO A 56 10.66 -1.79 2.92
N SER A 57 11.12 -0.70 3.56
CA SER A 57 11.01 -0.55 5.01
C SER A 57 9.56 -0.31 5.43
N GLY A 58 8.78 0.46 4.68
CA GLY A 58 7.33 0.56 4.89
C GLY A 58 6.62 -0.79 4.81
N MET A 59 6.99 -1.65 3.85
CA MET A 59 6.46 -3.01 3.75
C MET A 59 6.82 -3.88 4.94
N MET A 60 8.02 -3.73 5.53
CA MET A 60 8.41 -4.47 6.75
C MET A 60 7.51 -4.14 7.94
N VAL A 61 7.11 -2.86 8.08
CA VAL A 61 6.22 -2.43 9.17
C VAL A 61 4.84 -3.09 9.03
N ILE A 62 4.31 -3.14 7.81
CA ILE A 62 3.01 -3.79 7.54
C ILE A 62 3.11 -5.30 7.78
N GLU A 63 4.18 -5.95 7.29
CA GLU A 63 4.43 -7.38 7.53
C GLU A 63 4.47 -7.71 9.02
N LEU A 64 5.24 -6.94 9.80
CA LEU A 64 5.32 -7.10 11.26
C LEU A 64 3.96 -6.92 11.92
N LEU A 65 3.17 -5.93 11.51
CA LEU A 65 1.83 -5.71 12.05
C LEU A 65 0.91 -6.90 11.77
N MET A 66 0.93 -7.43 10.53
CA MET A 66 0.15 -8.60 10.14
C MET A 66 0.54 -9.83 10.95
N GLU A 67 1.85 -10.06 11.17
CA GLU A 67 2.36 -11.14 12.00
C GLU A 67 1.89 -11.01 13.46
N LYS A 68 2.03 -9.82 14.05
CA LYS A 68 1.64 -9.57 15.45
C LYS A 68 0.15 -9.67 15.69
N THR A 69 -0.66 -9.44 14.67
CA THR A 69 -2.12 -9.53 14.73
C THR A 69 -2.66 -10.87 14.24
N ALA A 70 -1.78 -11.80 13.82
CA ALA A 70 -2.15 -13.06 13.17
C ALA A 70 -3.10 -12.86 11.97
N CYS A 71 -2.96 -11.74 11.26
CA CYS A 71 -3.83 -11.37 10.15
C CYS A 71 -3.25 -11.89 8.82
N PRO A 72 -3.92 -12.79 8.10
CA PRO A 72 -3.37 -13.41 6.89
C PRO A 72 -3.39 -12.49 5.66
N TRP A 73 -4.17 -11.40 5.70
CA TRP A 73 -4.28 -10.42 4.62
C TRP A 73 -4.78 -9.07 5.15
N TYR A 74 -4.49 -7.99 4.43
CA TYR A 74 -5.12 -6.67 4.67
C TYR A 74 -5.90 -6.23 3.43
N VAL A 75 -6.83 -5.29 3.61
CA VAL A 75 -7.51 -4.62 2.48
C VAL A 75 -6.79 -3.32 2.18
N HIS A 76 -6.27 -3.19 0.95
CA HIS A 76 -5.59 -1.98 0.52
C HIS A 76 -6.60 -0.87 0.24
N SER A 77 -6.41 0.30 0.86
CA SER A 77 -7.30 1.46 0.72
C SER A 77 -6.54 2.64 0.13
N GLU A 78 -7.13 3.24 -0.91
CA GLU A 78 -6.74 4.54 -1.47
C GLU A 78 -7.46 5.72 -0.79
N CYS A 79 -8.29 5.43 0.21
CA CYS A 79 -8.93 6.43 1.06
C CYS A 79 -8.15 6.51 2.37
N ASP A 80 -7.45 7.62 2.59
CA ASP A 80 -6.55 7.88 3.71
C ASP A 80 -6.99 9.13 4.51
N LEU A 81 -6.04 9.75 5.21
CA LEU A 81 -6.27 10.94 6.01
C LEU A 81 -6.92 12.09 5.21
N LEU A 82 -6.54 12.29 3.94
CA LEU A 82 -7.10 13.36 3.12
C LEU A 82 -8.62 13.17 2.96
N TRP A 83 -9.05 11.94 2.69
CA TRP A 83 -10.46 11.61 2.56
C TRP A 83 -11.22 11.75 3.88
N GLY A 84 -10.58 11.41 5.00
CA GLY A 84 -11.13 11.66 6.34
C GLY A 84 -11.43 13.14 6.56
N VAL A 85 -10.45 14.01 6.29
CA VAL A 85 -10.59 15.47 6.44
C VAL A 85 -11.66 16.04 5.49
N LEU A 86 -11.72 15.56 4.25
CA LEU A 86 -12.76 15.98 3.30
C LEU A 86 -14.16 15.57 3.77
N GLY A 87 -14.31 14.34 4.27
CA GLY A 87 -15.57 13.84 4.82
C GLY A 87 -16.05 14.66 6.02
N GLU A 88 -15.12 15.01 6.92
CA GLU A 88 -15.40 15.88 8.07
C GLU A 88 -15.87 17.27 7.62
N ARG A 89 -15.12 17.92 6.71
CA ARG A 89 -15.48 19.24 6.18
C ARG A 89 -16.79 19.26 5.40
N ALA A 90 -17.14 18.15 4.74
CA ALA A 90 -18.41 17.99 4.04
C ALA A 90 -19.62 17.74 4.95
N GLY A 91 -19.44 17.79 6.28
CA GLY A 91 -20.51 17.51 7.24
C GLY A 91 -20.91 16.04 7.33
N LYS A 92 -20.12 15.13 6.74
CA LYS A 92 -20.29 13.67 6.85
C LYS A 92 -19.55 13.09 8.06
N GLY A 93 -18.98 13.94 8.90
CA GLY A 93 -18.10 13.61 10.02
C GLY A 93 -18.79 12.94 11.20
N ARG A 94 -19.37 11.75 11.01
CA ARG A 94 -19.60 10.78 12.09
C ARG A 94 -19.49 9.37 11.50
N TRP A 95 -18.27 8.81 11.51
CA TRP A 95 -18.11 7.36 11.41
C TRP A 95 -18.77 6.78 12.67
N LYS A 96 -20.05 6.40 12.59
CA LYS A 96 -20.65 5.57 13.64
C LYS A 96 -19.93 4.24 13.52
N ALA A 97 -19.03 3.95 14.46
CA ALA A 97 -18.45 2.63 14.60
C ALA A 97 -19.61 1.64 14.72
N VAL A 98 -19.90 0.91 13.65
CA VAL A 98 -20.71 -0.29 13.72
C VAL A 98 -19.75 -1.37 14.21
N LEU A 99 -19.74 -1.54 15.54
CA LEU A 99 -19.34 -2.79 16.19
C LEU A 99 -20.61 -3.62 16.35
#